data_AF-A0A1H8YCJ1-F1
#
_entry.id   AF-A0A1H8YCJ1-F1
#
_cell.length_a   1.000
_cell.length_b   1.000
_cell.length_c   1.000
_cell.angle_alpha   90.00
_cell.angle_beta   90.00
_cell.angle_gamma   90.00
#
_symmetry.space_group_name_H-M   'P 1'
#
loop_
_entity.id
_entity.type
_entity.pdbx_description
1 polymer ?
#
loop_
_entity_poly.entity_id
_entity_poly.type
_entity_poly.pdbx_seq_one_letter_code
_entity_poly.pdbx_strand_id
1 'polypeptide(L)'
;MPVAEPPATNGFWPQVKAISGWPETNEDAVTRLAAAWAKGFTAAGQTDSSGVATAWADPAGAAFGAKVGKLGQVGAALGQTMQQMATAVTVFATEVAATKNNIVQAVTPNISVYASFATLPRGAGQVTAQSLVQQVGADVKGLIDQAAARVGATAVGKSQGPWAQPGADGVGLGRARR
;
A
#
# COMPACT_ATOMS: atom_id res chain seq x y z
N MET A 1 14.24 -7.06 -7.07
CA MET A 1 14.51 -5.99 -8.05
C MET A 1 13.16 -5.56 -8.57
N PRO A 2 12.90 -4.27 -8.80
CA PRO A 2 11.62 -3.84 -9.33
C PRO A 2 11.33 -4.52 -10.68
N VAL A 3 10.07 -4.87 -10.89
CA VAL A 3 9.56 -5.41 -12.15
C VAL A 3 9.81 -4.37 -13.23
N ALA A 4 10.53 -4.79 -14.27
CA ALA A 4 10.88 -3.95 -15.39
C ALA A 4 9.66 -3.69 -16.28
N GLU A 5 9.66 -2.54 -16.95
CA GLU A 5 8.69 -2.26 -17.99
C GLU A 5 8.83 -3.25 -19.17
N PRO A 6 7.74 -3.48 -19.93
CA PRO A 6 7.82 -4.21 -21.19
C PRO A 6 8.88 -3.62 -22.15
N PRO A 7 9.51 -4.44 -23.00
CA PRO A 7 10.51 -3.95 -23.94
C PRO A 7 9.95 -2.88 -24.89
N ALA A 8 10.73 -1.82 -25.12
CA ALA A 8 10.41 -0.78 -26.11
C ALA A 8 10.70 -1.21 -27.55
N THR A 9 11.09 -2.47 -27.78
CA THR A 9 11.39 -3.03 -29.10
C THR A 9 10.23 -2.79 -30.06
N ASN A 10 10.53 -2.32 -31.26
CA ASN A 10 9.56 -1.97 -32.31
C ASN A 10 8.59 -0.84 -31.94
N GLY A 11 8.81 -0.10 -30.84
CA GLY A 11 8.04 1.08 -30.46
C GLY A 11 6.62 0.81 -29.95
N PHE A 12 6.24 -0.46 -29.74
CA PHE A 12 4.90 -0.83 -29.31
C PHE A 12 4.58 -0.34 -27.89
N TRP A 13 5.41 -0.73 -26.90
CA TRP A 13 5.18 -0.39 -25.50
C TRP A 13 5.06 1.13 -25.24
N PRO A 14 5.93 2.01 -25.79
CA PRO A 14 5.77 3.45 -25.63
C PRO A 14 4.39 3.98 -26.05
N GLN A 15 3.78 3.43 -27.11
CA GLN A 15 2.44 3.84 -27.54
C GLN A 15 1.33 3.33 -26.61
N VAL A 16 1.44 2.08 -26.14
CA VAL A 16 0.52 1.51 -25.14
C VAL A 16 0.60 2.31 -23.83
N LYS A 17 1.82 2.58 -23.34
CA LYS A 17 2.08 3.33 -22.10
C LYS A 17 1.51 4.74 -22.15
N ALA A 18 1.51 5.40 -23.31
CA ALA A 18 0.90 6.73 -23.46
C ALA A 18 -0.62 6.74 -23.17
N ILE A 19 -1.30 5.59 -23.34
CA ILE A 19 -2.73 5.43 -23.07
C ILE A 19 -2.95 4.96 -21.63
N SER A 20 -2.22 3.92 -21.21
CA SER A 20 -2.49 3.22 -19.98
C SER A 20 -1.76 3.77 -18.75
N GLY A 21 -0.59 4.39 -18.97
CA GLY A 21 0.39 4.67 -17.94
C GLY A 21 1.16 3.42 -17.48
N TRP A 22 1.94 3.60 -16.41
CA TRP A 22 2.69 2.56 -15.72
C TRP A 22 2.66 2.81 -14.21
N PRO A 23 2.52 1.78 -13.36
CA PRO A 23 2.68 1.96 -11.92
C PRO A 23 4.13 2.35 -11.55
N GLU A 24 4.38 3.63 -11.31
CA GLU A 24 5.73 4.17 -11.00
C GLU A 24 6.26 3.72 -9.61
N THR A 25 5.39 3.17 -8.76
CA THR A 25 5.77 2.69 -7.43
C THR A 25 6.85 1.61 -7.52
N ASN A 26 7.90 1.75 -6.70
CA ASN A 26 8.92 0.73 -6.53
C ASN A 26 8.54 -0.22 -5.38
N GLU A 27 7.96 -1.37 -5.73
CA GLU A 27 7.48 -2.41 -4.82
C GLU A 27 8.57 -2.98 -3.90
N ASP A 28 9.84 -3.02 -4.34
CA ASP A 28 10.94 -3.46 -3.49
C ASP A 28 11.22 -2.45 -2.37
N ALA A 29 11.22 -1.16 -2.71
CA ALA A 29 11.42 -0.09 -1.73
C ALA A 29 10.26 -0.08 -0.71
N VAL A 30 9.03 -0.27 -1.18
CA VAL A 30 7.83 -0.37 -0.35
C VAL A 30 7.87 -1.61 0.55
N THR A 31 8.31 -2.76 0.04
CA THR A 31 8.49 -3.99 0.84
C THR A 31 9.55 -3.80 1.92
N ARG A 32 10.68 -3.14 1.60
CA ARG A 32 11.71 -2.81 2.60
C ARG A 32 11.19 -1.86 3.68
N LEU A 33 10.36 -0.88 3.31
CA LEU A 33 9.71 0.01 4.26
C LEU A 33 8.81 -0.77 5.22
N ALA A 34 7.98 -1.69 4.69
CA ALA A 34 7.13 -2.54 5.51
C ALA A 34 7.94 -3.38 6.51
N ALA A 35 9.05 -3.99 6.07
CA ALA A 35 9.93 -4.76 6.94
C ALA A 35 10.60 -3.89 8.02
N ALA A 36 11.02 -2.67 7.68
CA ALA A 36 11.59 -1.73 8.64
C ALA A 36 10.58 -1.32 9.72
N TRP A 37 9.34 -1.05 9.33
CA TRP A 37 8.25 -0.80 10.27
C TRP A 37 8.02 -2.03 11.16
N ALA A 38 7.80 -3.22 10.60
CA ALA A 38 7.59 -4.43 11.38
C ALA A 38 8.70 -4.68 12.43
N LYS A 39 9.97 -4.43 12.08
CA LYS A 39 11.11 -4.60 12.99
C LYS A 39 11.16 -3.56 14.12
N GLY A 40 10.91 -2.29 13.81
CA GLY A 40 10.99 -1.20 14.80
C GLY A 40 9.97 -1.33 15.94
N PHE A 41 8.81 -1.93 15.67
CA PHE A 41 7.69 -1.93 16.62
C PHE A 41 7.61 -3.16 17.52
N THR A 42 8.23 -4.28 17.12
CA THR A 42 8.42 -5.44 18.02
C THR A 42 9.24 -5.07 19.26
N ALA A 43 10.16 -4.11 19.17
CA ALA A 43 10.99 -3.67 20.29
C ALA A 43 10.22 -2.84 21.33
N ALA A 44 9.23 -2.05 20.92
CA ALA A 44 8.50 -1.16 21.83
C ALA A 44 7.55 -1.92 22.77
N GLY A 45 6.96 -3.02 22.31
CA GLY A 45 6.01 -3.84 23.09
C GLY A 45 6.65 -4.83 24.07
N GLN A 46 7.98 -4.97 24.09
CA GLN A 46 8.68 -5.96 24.92
C GLN A 46 9.21 -5.41 26.25
N THR A 47 8.92 -4.15 26.58
CA THR A 47 9.42 -3.56 27.83
C THR A 47 8.57 -4.03 29.01
N ASP A 48 9.09 -4.97 29.79
CA ASP A 48 8.45 -5.43 31.04
C ASP A 48 8.61 -4.37 32.15
N SER A 49 7.51 -3.77 32.56
CA SER A 49 7.46 -2.78 33.64
C SER A 49 6.96 -3.34 34.98
N SER A 50 6.70 -4.65 35.07
CA SER A 50 6.17 -5.29 36.28
C SER A 50 7.09 -5.14 37.51
N GLY A 51 8.40 -5.02 37.28
CA GLY A 51 9.42 -4.80 38.32
C GLY A 51 9.39 -3.41 38.97
N VAL A 52 8.76 -2.41 38.35
CA VAL A 52 8.77 -1.02 38.84
C VAL A 52 7.96 -0.87 40.12
N ALA A 53 6.80 -1.52 40.20
CA ALA A 53 5.91 -1.45 41.37
C ALA A 53 6.46 -2.26 42.56
N THR A 54 7.28 -3.28 42.31
CA THR A 54 7.89 -4.12 43.34
C THR A 54 9.17 -3.52 43.92
N ALA A 55 9.90 -2.70 43.15
CA ALA A 55 11.11 -2.01 43.62
C ALA A 55 10.82 -0.77 44.49
N TRP A 56 9.63 -0.16 44.35
CA TRP A 56 9.26 1.07 45.05
C TRP A 56 7.85 0.97 45.63
N ALA A 57 7.75 0.47 46.87
CA ALA A 57 6.47 0.07 47.49
C ALA A 57 5.68 1.20 48.18
N ASP A 58 6.16 2.45 48.13
CA ASP A 58 5.45 3.58 48.72
C ASP A 58 4.31 4.09 47.80
N PRO A 59 3.41 4.98 48.27
CA PRO A 59 2.33 5.51 47.45
C PRO A 59 2.79 6.22 46.17
N ALA A 60 3.98 6.83 46.16
CA ALA A 60 4.55 7.48 44.98
C ALA A 60 5.02 6.44 43.96
N GLY A 61 5.67 5.36 44.42
CA GLY A 61 6.06 4.21 43.61
C GLY A 61 4.86 3.47 43.02
N ALA A 62 3.76 3.31 43.77
CA ALA A 62 2.51 2.78 43.24
C ALA A 62 1.89 3.67 42.13
N ALA A 63 1.86 4.99 42.34
CA ALA A 63 1.38 5.94 41.35
C ALA A 63 2.27 5.98 40.09
N PHE A 64 3.59 5.87 40.27
CA PHE A 64 4.54 5.78 39.17
C PHE A 64 4.40 4.46 38.40
N GLY A 65 4.33 3.32 39.09
CA GLY A 65 4.09 2.00 38.48
C GLY A 65 2.79 1.95 37.66
N ALA A 66 1.71 2.56 38.17
CA ALA A 66 0.46 2.70 37.41
C ALA A 66 0.61 3.56 36.14
N LYS A 67 1.39 4.65 36.19
CA LYS A 67 1.70 5.46 35.00
C LYS A 67 2.56 4.69 33.99
N VAL A 68 3.58 3.98 34.44
CA VAL A 68 4.44 3.16 33.58
C VAL A 68 3.64 2.03 32.93
N GLY A 69 2.78 1.34 33.67
CA GLY A 69 1.89 0.31 33.13
C GLY A 69 0.95 0.84 32.04
N LYS A 70 0.37 2.04 32.23
CA LYS A 70 -0.43 2.72 31.19
C LYS A 70 0.39 3.04 29.94
N LEU A 71 1.61 3.55 30.10
CA LEU A 71 2.50 3.83 28.97
C LEU A 71 2.91 2.55 28.23
N GLY A 72 3.14 1.45 28.95
CA GLY A 72 3.38 0.13 28.36
C GLY A 72 2.21 -0.36 27.51
N GLN A 73 0.97 -0.21 28.00
CA GLN A 73 -0.24 -0.53 27.23
C GLN A 73 -0.38 0.32 25.95
N VAL A 74 -0.08 1.63 26.04
CA VAL A 74 -0.06 2.52 24.86
C VAL A 74 1.01 2.09 23.86
N GLY A 75 2.21 1.74 24.34
CA GLY A 75 3.29 1.22 23.51
C GLY A 75 2.91 -0.07 22.79
N ALA A 76 2.24 -1.00 23.48
CA ALA A 76 1.73 -2.24 22.89
C ALA A 76 0.66 -1.99 21.82
N ALA A 77 -0.31 -1.10 22.08
CA ALA A 77 -1.35 -0.74 21.12
C ALA A 77 -0.78 -0.04 19.88
N LEU A 78 0.21 0.84 20.06
CA LEU A 78 0.94 1.46 18.95
C LEU A 78 1.70 0.41 18.14
N GLY A 79 2.34 -0.56 18.82
CA GLY A 79 3.02 -1.67 18.16
C GLY A 79 2.09 -2.50 17.26
N GLN A 80 0.89 -2.84 17.75
CA GLN A 80 -0.12 -3.54 16.96
C GLN A 80 -0.58 -2.72 15.75
N THR A 81 -0.87 -1.42 15.94
CA THR A 81 -1.29 -0.52 14.85
C THR A 81 -0.22 -0.49 13.75
N MET A 82 1.04 -0.42 14.14
CA MET A 82 2.13 -0.35 13.17
C MET A 82 2.41 -1.68 12.47
N GLN A 83 2.17 -2.83 13.12
CA GLN A 83 2.17 -4.13 12.44
C GLN A 83 1.06 -4.22 11.38
N GLN A 84 -0.12 -3.66 11.68
CA GLN A 84 -1.21 -3.58 10.70
C GLN A 84 -0.83 -2.67 9.52
N MET A 85 -0.17 -1.53 9.77
CA MET A 85 0.36 -0.66 8.71
C MET A 85 1.42 -1.38 7.86
N ALA A 86 2.38 -2.08 8.49
CA ALA A 86 3.38 -2.86 7.77
C ALA A 86 2.74 -3.95 6.88
N THR A 87 1.69 -4.59 7.38
CA THR A 87 0.91 -5.57 6.61
C THR A 87 0.23 -4.92 5.41
N ALA A 88 -0.42 -3.77 5.60
CA ALA A 88 -1.09 -3.04 4.50
C ALA A 88 -0.10 -2.59 3.42
N VAL A 89 1.07 -2.09 3.82
CA VAL A 89 2.14 -1.71 2.89
C VAL A 89 2.70 -2.91 2.12
N THR A 90 2.81 -4.06 2.77
CA THR A 90 3.23 -5.32 2.11
C THR A 90 2.22 -5.76 1.06
N VAL A 91 0.92 -5.70 1.38
CA VAL A 91 -0.16 -6.02 0.42
C VAL A 91 -0.12 -5.06 -0.76
N PHE A 92 0.05 -3.76 -0.50
CA PHE A 92 0.20 -2.76 -1.57
C PHE A 92 1.38 -3.06 -2.50
N ALA A 93 2.56 -3.34 -1.94
CA ALA A 93 3.74 -3.71 -2.74
C ALA A 93 3.49 -4.96 -3.61
N THR A 94 2.85 -5.98 -3.03
CA THR A 94 2.51 -7.23 -3.72
C THR A 94 1.55 -6.97 -4.89
N GLU A 95 0.54 -6.13 -4.68
CA GLU A 95 -0.44 -5.79 -5.71
C GLU A 95 0.20 -4.99 -6.86
N VAL A 96 1.09 -4.04 -6.55
CA VAL A 96 1.88 -3.32 -7.57
C VAL A 96 2.74 -4.29 -8.38
N ALA A 97 3.46 -5.20 -7.72
CA ALA A 97 4.29 -6.19 -8.38
C ALA A 97 3.47 -7.12 -9.30
N ALA A 98 2.34 -7.63 -8.80
CA ALA A 98 1.43 -8.47 -9.56
C ALA A 98 0.86 -7.73 -10.78
N THR A 99 0.44 -6.48 -10.59
CA THR A 99 -0.08 -5.64 -11.68
C THR A 99 0.98 -5.43 -12.75
N LYS A 100 2.20 -5.04 -12.38
CA LYS A 100 3.30 -4.88 -13.34
C LYS A 100 3.60 -6.16 -14.12
N ASN A 101 3.62 -7.31 -13.45
CA ASN A 101 3.80 -8.60 -14.13
C ASN A 101 2.66 -8.91 -15.11
N ASN A 102 1.41 -8.63 -14.74
CA ASN A 102 0.26 -8.80 -15.63
C ASN A 102 0.36 -7.87 -16.86
N ILE A 103 0.83 -6.64 -16.69
CA ILE A 103 1.09 -5.71 -17.81
C ILE A 103 2.15 -6.30 -18.74
N VAL A 104 3.27 -6.79 -18.18
CA VAL A 104 4.33 -7.44 -18.98
C VAL A 104 3.79 -8.63 -19.76
N GLN A 105 2.95 -9.47 -19.14
CA GLN A 105 2.32 -10.62 -19.77
C GLN A 105 1.31 -10.22 -20.86
N ALA A 106 0.57 -9.13 -20.67
CA ALA A 106 -0.37 -8.62 -21.67
C ALA A 106 0.33 -7.95 -22.87
N VAL A 107 1.43 -7.23 -22.63
CA VAL A 107 2.11 -6.44 -23.67
C VAL A 107 3.09 -7.29 -24.49
N THR A 108 3.88 -8.14 -23.85
CA THR A 108 5.00 -8.84 -24.50
C THR A 108 4.60 -9.67 -25.73
N PRO A 109 3.52 -10.48 -25.71
CA PRO A 109 3.10 -11.26 -26.87
C PRO A 109 2.76 -10.39 -28.09
N ASN A 110 2.26 -9.18 -27.86
CA ASN A 110 1.78 -8.27 -28.89
C ASN A 110 2.90 -7.50 -29.60
N ILE A 111 4.13 -7.51 -29.07
CA ILE A 111 5.28 -6.80 -29.67
C ILE A 111 5.60 -7.32 -31.08
N SER A 112 5.58 -8.66 -31.25
CA SER A 112 5.85 -9.28 -32.55
C SER A 112 4.71 -9.07 -33.55
N VAL A 113 3.47 -9.12 -33.06
CA VAL A 113 2.26 -8.86 -33.86
C VAL A 113 2.26 -7.42 -34.36
N TYR A 114 2.54 -6.45 -33.48
CA TYR A 114 2.65 -5.04 -33.85
C TYR A 114 3.70 -4.80 -34.94
N ALA A 115 4.87 -5.44 -34.81
CA ALA A 115 5.94 -5.35 -35.80
C ALA A 115 5.52 -5.91 -37.18
N SER A 116 4.70 -6.96 -37.20
CA SER A 116 4.21 -7.56 -38.45
C SER A 116 3.31 -6.61 -39.25
N PHE A 117 2.63 -5.66 -38.60
CA PHE A 117 1.78 -4.70 -39.32
C PHE A 117 2.56 -3.70 -40.17
N ALA A 118 3.86 -3.52 -39.89
CA ALA A 118 4.74 -2.74 -40.75
C ALA A 118 4.95 -3.36 -42.14
N THR A 119 4.64 -4.65 -42.32
CA THR A 119 4.76 -5.34 -43.62
C THR A 119 3.47 -5.28 -44.46
N LEU A 120 2.39 -4.73 -43.92
CA LEU A 120 1.12 -4.56 -44.65
C LEU A 120 1.16 -3.34 -45.58
N PRO A 121 0.28 -3.27 -46.61
CA PRO A 121 0.15 -2.10 -47.46
C PRO A 121 -0.03 -0.80 -46.66
N ARG A 122 0.59 0.29 -47.15
CA ARG A 122 0.51 1.62 -46.51
C ARG A 122 -0.96 2.01 -46.27
N GLY A 123 -1.24 2.51 -45.07
CA GLY A 123 -2.60 2.86 -44.61
C GLY A 123 -3.27 1.74 -43.82
N ALA A 124 -3.38 0.52 -44.37
CA ALA A 124 -4.00 -0.60 -43.68
C ALA A 124 -3.21 -1.03 -42.43
N GLY A 125 -1.88 -1.18 -42.57
CA GLY A 125 -1.02 -1.56 -41.45
C GLY A 125 -1.02 -0.55 -40.29
N GLN A 126 -1.13 0.75 -40.60
CA GLN A 126 -1.17 1.81 -39.59
C GLN A 126 -2.48 1.77 -38.79
N VAL A 127 -3.62 1.61 -39.47
CA VAL A 127 -4.92 1.51 -38.79
C VAL A 127 -4.98 0.28 -37.89
N THR A 128 -4.53 -0.88 -38.36
CA THR A 128 -4.50 -2.11 -37.56
C THR A 128 -3.55 -2.00 -36.37
N ALA A 129 -2.34 -1.46 -36.59
CA ALA A 129 -1.37 -1.23 -35.52
C ALA A 129 -1.94 -0.29 -34.43
N GLN A 130 -2.62 0.78 -34.84
CA GLN A 130 -3.23 1.71 -33.89
C GLN A 130 -4.42 1.08 -33.15
N SER A 131 -5.23 0.26 -33.81
CA SER A 131 -6.30 -0.49 -33.15
C SER A 131 -5.77 -1.43 -32.08
N LEU A 132 -4.66 -2.14 -32.36
CA LEU A 132 -4.02 -3.03 -31.39
C LEU A 132 -3.48 -2.23 -30.18
N VAL A 133 -2.83 -1.09 -30.44
CA VAL A 133 -2.34 -0.19 -29.38
C VAL A 133 -3.47 0.30 -28.49
N GLN A 134 -4.60 0.71 -29.07
CA GLN A 134 -5.77 1.16 -28.32
C GLN A 134 -6.36 0.04 -27.46
N GLN A 135 -6.51 -1.16 -28.03
CA GLN A 135 -7.05 -2.31 -27.30
C GLN A 135 -6.15 -2.68 -26.11
N VAL A 136 -4.86 -2.91 -26.36
CA VAL A 136 -3.92 -3.29 -25.30
C VAL A 136 -3.75 -2.16 -24.29
N GLY A 137 -3.77 -0.90 -24.73
CA GLY A 137 -3.77 0.27 -23.84
C GLY A 137 -4.98 0.29 -22.90
N ALA A 138 -6.18 0.00 -23.40
CA ALA A 138 -7.39 -0.09 -22.59
C ALA A 138 -7.34 -1.28 -21.60
N ASP A 139 -6.85 -2.44 -22.04
CA ASP A 139 -6.71 -3.62 -21.17
C ASP A 139 -5.72 -3.36 -20.02
N VAL A 140 -4.56 -2.78 -20.33
CA VAL A 140 -3.56 -2.38 -19.32
C VAL A 140 -4.11 -1.34 -18.36
N LYS A 141 -4.83 -0.34 -18.87
CA LYS A 141 -5.53 0.63 -18.02
C LYS A 141 -6.52 -0.06 -17.08
N GLY A 142 -7.29 -1.02 -17.59
CA GLY A 142 -8.22 -1.82 -16.79
C GLY A 142 -7.52 -2.58 -15.66
N LEU A 143 -6.35 -3.18 -15.92
CA LEU A 143 -5.56 -3.85 -14.89
C LEU A 143 -5.13 -2.89 -13.77
N ILE A 144 -4.69 -1.67 -14.13
CA ILE A 144 -4.27 -0.64 -13.18
C ILE A 144 -5.47 -0.17 -12.33
N ASP A 145 -6.60 0.12 -12.97
CA ASP A 145 -7.82 0.59 -12.29
C ASP A 145 -8.37 -0.48 -11.32
N GLN A 146 -8.35 -1.75 -11.71
CA GLN A 146 -8.74 -2.87 -10.85
C GLN A 146 -7.80 -3.04 -9.65
N ALA A 147 -6.49 -2.91 -9.87
CA ALA A 147 -5.52 -2.96 -8.79
C ALA A 147 -5.73 -1.82 -7.79
N ALA A 148 -5.97 -0.59 -8.28
CA ALA A 148 -6.28 0.55 -7.43
C ALA A 148 -7.53 0.30 -6.57
N ALA A 149 -8.58 -0.30 -7.14
CA ALA A 149 -9.78 -0.68 -6.40
C ALA A 149 -9.51 -1.73 -5.30
N ARG A 150 -8.71 -2.77 -5.59
CA ARG A 150 -8.33 -3.79 -4.60
C ARG A 150 -7.52 -3.21 -3.44
N VAL A 151 -6.56 -2.34 -3.73
CA VAL A 151 -5.77 -1.64 -2.72
C VAL A 151 -6.67 -0.75 -1.86
N GLY A 152 -7.55 0.03 -2.48
CA GLY A 152 -8.49 0.91 -1.79
C GLY A 152 -9.42 0.15 -0.84
N ALA A 153 -10.00 -0.97 -1.29
CA ALA A 153 -10.86 -1.81 -0.46
C ALA A 153 -10.12 -2.39 0.76
N THR A 154 -8.85 -2.78 0.57
CA THR A 154 -8.03 -3.35 1.66
C THR A 154 -7.65 -2.31 2.71
N ALA A 155 -7.49 -1.03 2.32
CA ALA A 155 -7.16 0.07 3.22
C ALA A 155 -8.35 0.49 4.11
N VAL A 156 -9.58 0.46 3.59
CA VAL A 156 -10.80 0.91 4.30
C VAL A 156 -11.29 -0.14 5.32
N GLY A 157 -11.01 -1.43 5.09
CA GLY A 157 -11.53 -2.53 5.93
C GLY A 157 -10.82 -2.74 7.28
N LYS A 158 -9.75 -2.01 7.61
CA LYS A 158 -8.93 -2.27 8.82
C LYS A 158 -8.60 -1.03 9.67
N SER A 159 -9.03 0.17 9.29
CA SER A 159 -8.73 1.40 10.02
C SER A 159 -9.72 1.75 11.13
N GLN A 160 -10.27 0.76 11.85
CA GLN A 160 -10.80 0.99 13.21
C GLN A 160 -9.62 0.94 14.18
N GLY A 161 -8.74 1.94 14.08
CA GLY A 161 -7.71 2.14 15.10
C GLY A 161 -8.37 2.51 16.44
N PRO A 162 -7.71 2.26 17.57
CA PRO A 162 -8.21 2.59 18.92
C PRO A 162 -8.40 4.10 19.18
N TRP A 163 -8.15 4.94 18.17
CA TRP A 163 -8.34 6.39 18.20
C TRP A 163 -9.64 6.86 17.52
N ALA A 164 -10.50 5.94 17.04
CA ALA A 164 -11.89 6.28 16.75
C ALA A 164 -12.54 6.70 18.08
N GLN A 165 -12.57 8.00 18.32
CA GLN A 165 -12.98 8.60 19.59
C GLN A 165 -14.36 8.07 20.03
N PRO A 166 -14.52 7.61 21.29
CA PRO A 166 -15.84 7.48 21.86
C PRO A 166 -16.33 8.89 22.22
N GLY A 167 -17.36 9.37 21.52
CA GLY A 167 -18.14 10.53 21.95
C GLY A 167 -18.08 11.74 21.00
N ALA A 168 -18.62 11.58 19.80
CA ALA A 168 -19.22 12.69 19.07
C ALA A 168 -20.69 12.87 19.49
N ASP A 169 -21.01 12.79 20.79
CA ASP A 169 -22.35 13.04 21.34
C ASP A 169 -22.26 13.48 22.82
N GLY A 170 -22.54 14.75 23.09
CA GLY A 170 -23.02 15.19 24.40
C GLY A 170 -21.99 15.59 25.47
N VAL A 171 -21.30 16.72 25.29
CA VAL A 171 -20.96 17.58 26.44
C VAL A 171 -21.67 18.90 26.26
N GLY A 172 -22.92 18.94 26.72
CA GLY A 172 -23.61 20.18 27.00
C GLY A 172 -22.76 20.97 28.00
N LEU A 173 -22.31 22.15 27.58
CA LEU A 173 -21.80 23.16 28.48
C LEU A 173 -22.96 23.59 29.39
N GLY A 174 -23.07 22.92 30.54
CA GLY A 174 -23.92 23.32 31.63
C GLY A 174 -23.54 24.73 32.04
N ARG A 175 -24.40 25.70 31.71
CA ARG A 175 -24.39 27.03 32.32
C ARG A 175 -24.55 26.83 33.82
N ALA A 176 -23.49 27.10 34.57
CA ALA A 176 -23.57 27.25 36.02
C ALA A 176 -24.52 28.41 36.32
N ARG A 177 -25.61 28.12 37.04
CA ARG A 177 -26.42 29.13 37.73
C ARG A 177 -25.58 29.73 38.85
N ARG A 178 -25.47 31.05 38.88
CA ARG A 178 -25.51 31.86 40.09
C ARG A 178 -26.39 33.06 39.79
#